data_AF-A0A9D6RGN4-F1
#
_entry.id   AF-A0A9D6RGN4-F1
#
_cell.length_a   1.000
_cell.length_b   1.000
_cell.length_c   1.000
_cell.angle_alpha   90.00
_cell.angle_beta   90.00
_cell.angle_gamma   90.00
#
_symmetry.space_group_name_H-M   'P 1'
#
loop_
_entity.id
_entity.type
_entity.pdbx_description
1 polymer ?
#
loop_
_entity_poly.entity_id
_entity_poly.type
_entity_poly.pdbx_seq_one_letter_code
_entity_poly.pdbx_strand_id
1 'polypeptide(L)'
;MKLWIIERTSPLDYDKTNAAVVVAATESEARAIYPDASQGSQRETWESNCGYWEKSPALVTAKYIGEAADHYKGGEVLLVDFLNG
;
A
#
# COMPACT_ATOMS: atom_id res chain seq x y z
N MET A 1 -9.45 -8.01 -11.52
CA MET A 1 -8.73 -7.56 -10.29
C MET A 1 -9.19 -6.14 -10.00
N LYS A 2 -9.15 -5.69 -8.74
CA LYS A 2 -9.65 -4.37 -8.37
C LYS A 2 -8.50 -3.42 -8.06
N LEU A 3 -8.74 -2.15 -8.34
CA LEU A 3 -7.89 -1.03 -7.96
C LEU A 3 -8.37 -0.47 -6.62
N TRP A 4 -7.42 -0.24 -5.73
CA TRP A 4 -7.66 0.31 -4.41
C TRP A 4 -6.70 1.46 -4.16
N ILE A 5 -7.21 2.55 -3.59
CA ILE A 5 -6.36 3.53 -2.90
C ILE A 5 -6.16 3.02 -1.49
N ILE A 6 -4.91 2.86 -1.07
CA ILE A 6 -4.54 2.63 0.31
C ILE A 6 -3.93 3.89 0.90
N GLU A 7 -4.32 4.21 2.13
CA GLU A 7 -3.81 5.36 2.88
C GLU A 7 -3.44 4.91 4.28
N ARG A 8 -2.41 5.52 4.84
CA ARG A 8 -2.05 5.33 6.24
C ARG A 8 -3.02 6.09 7.14
N THR A 9 -3.16 5.64 8.38
CA THR A 9 -3.98 6.34 9.40
C THR A 9 -3.12 7.05 10.44
N SER A 10 -1.86 6.64 10.59
CA SER A 10 -0.87 7.29 11.43
C SER A 10 -0.30 8.55 10.77
N PRO A 11 0.05 9.57 11.55
CA PRO A 11 0.74 10.75 11.04
C PRO A 11 2.10 10.38 10.41
N LEU A 12 2.50 11.19 9.45
CA LEU A 12 3.74 11.03 8.70
C LEU A 12 4.92 11.48 9.57
N ASP A 13 5.69 10.51 10.08
CA ASP A 13 6.97 10.79 10.74
C ASP A 13 8.07 10.95 9.67
N TYR A 14 9.07 10.06 9.65
CA TYR A 14 10.17 10.08 8.68
C TYR A 14 9.77 9.61 7.28
N ASP A 15 8.65 8.91 7.19
CA ASP A 15 8.12 8.39 5.94
C ASP A 15 7.32 9.46 5.21
N LYS A 16 7.64 9.63 3.93
CA LYS A 16 6.98 10.59 3.04
C LYS A 16 5.83 9.96 2.27
N THR A 17 5.66 8.65 2.36
CA THR A 17 4.59 7.94 1.66
C THR A 17 3.28 8.19 2.39
N ASN A 18 2.29 8.73 1.68
CA ASN A 18 0.97 9.03 2.24
C ASN A 18 -0.10 8.04 1.74
N ALA A 19 -0.08 7.77 0.44
CA ALA A 19 -1.06 6.93 -0.23
C ALA A 19 -0.44 6.13 -1.37
N ALA A 20 -1.11 5.06 -1.78
CA ALA A 20 -0.74 4.32 -2.98
C ALA A 20 -1.96 3.73 -3.68
N VAL A 21 -1.84 3.51 -4.99
CA VAL A 21 -2.80 2.73 -5.77
C VAL A 21 -2.26 1.33 -5.94
N VAL A 22 -3.05 0.35 -5.51
CA VAL A 22 -2.66 -1.08 -5.51
C VAL A 22 -3.71 -1.96 -6.18
N VAL A 23 -3.26 -3.13 -6.63
CA VAL A 23 -4.10 -4.13 -7.27
C VAL A 23 -4.35 -5.30 -6.32
N ALA A 24 -5.61 -5.59 -6.01
CA ALA A 24 -6.01 -6.67 -5.11
C ALA A 24 -7.41 -7.22 -5.44
N ALA A 25 -7.72 -8.46 -5.05
CA ALA A 25 -9.06 -9.02 -5.24
C ALA A 25 -10.02 -8.54 -4.14
N THR A 26 -9.51 -8.33 -2.93
CA THR A 26 -10.28 -7.93 -1.74
C THR A 26 -9.68 -6.72 -1.03
N GLU A 27 -10.49 -6.04 -0.22
CA GLU A 27 -10.04 -4.94 0.64
C GLU A 27 -8.97 -5.43 1.62
N SER A 28 -9.18 -6.62 2.21
CA SER A 28 -8.22 -7.22 3.14
C SER A 28 -6.86 -7.46 2.49
N GLU A 29 -6.84 -7.89 1.22
CA GLU A 29 -5.60 -8.03 0.45
C GLU A 29 -4.97 -6.67 0.16
N ALA A 30 -5.77 -5.67 -0.25
CA ALA A 30 -5.28 -4.32 -0.54
C ALA A 30 -4.54 -3.73 0.67
N ARG A 31 -5.12 -3.83 1.87
CA ARG A 31 -4.53 -3.34 3.12
C ARG A 31 -3.22 -4.04 3.49
N ALA A 32 -2.99 -5.25 2.98
CA ALA A 32 -1.78 -6.03 3.26
C ALA A 32 -0.61 -5.70 2.31
N ILE A 33 -0.86 -4.90 1.27
CA ILE A 33 0.17 -4.51 0.30
C ILE A 33 1.03 -3.38 0.90
N TYR A 34 2.35 -3.57 0.84
CA TYR A 34 3.31 -2.55 1.22
C TYR A 34 3.62 -1.66 0.01
N PRO A 35 3.45 -0.33 0.09
CA PRO A 35 3.54 0.55 -1.08
C PRO A 35 4.98 0.80 -1.56
N ASP A 36 6.01 0.55 -0.74
CA ASP A 36 7.40 0.68 -1.18
C ASP A 36 7.88 -0.64 -1.84
N ALA A 37 8.05 -0.56 -3.16
CA ALA A 37 8.49 -1.68 -3.99
C ALA A 37 10.00 -2.00 -3.86
N SER A 38 10.80 -1.17 -3.18
CA SER A 38 12.25 -1.42 -3.01
C SER A 38 12.57 -2.59 -2.07
N GLN A 39 11.61 -2.99 -1.23
CA GLN A 39 11.81 -3.96 -0.16
C GLN A 39 11.14 -5.32 -0.41
N GLY A 40 10.57 -5.55 -1.59
CA GLY A 40 9.89 -6.81 -1.88
C GLY A 40 8.56 -6.94 -1.16
N SER A 41 7.56 -7.39 -1.89
CA SER A 41 6.21 -7.64 -1.39
C SER A 41 6.22 -8.85 -0.45
N GLN A 42 6.38 -8.66 0.86
CA GLN A 42 5.95 -9.65 1.86
C GLN A 42 5.97 -9.12 3.30
N ARG A 43 5.19 -9.80 4.14
CA ARG A 43 4.98 -9.60 5.58
C ARG A 43 6.24 -9.30 6.39
N GLU A 44 7.41 -9.80 5.98
CA GLU A 44 8.71 -9.53 6.60
C GLU A 44 9.07 -8.02 6.60
N THR A 45 8.62 -7.29 5.58
CA THR A 45 8.81 -5.84 5.45
C THR A 45 8.02 -5.06 6.51
N TRP A 46 6.84 -5.55 6.91
CA TRP A 46 6.01 -4.91 7.94
C TRP A 46 6.63 -4.97 9.34
N GLU A 47 7.28 -6.09 9.67
CA GLU A 47 7.90 -6.31 10.97
C GLU A 47 9.33 -5.74 11.04
N SER A 48 10.00 -5.59 9.89
CA SER A 48 11.40 -5.11 9.81
C SER A 48 11.54 -3.61 9.58
N ASN A 49 10.56 -2.94 8.94
CA ASN A 49 10.63 -1.50 8.70
C ASN A 49 10.01 -0.70 9.85
N CYS A 50 10.82 -0.43 10.87
CA CYS A 50 10.46 0.43 12.00
C CYS A 50 10.21 1.92 11.64
N GLY A 51 10.27 2.36 10.37
CA GLY A 51 10.26 3.79 10.05
C GLY A 51 9.71 4.27 8.70
N TYR A 52 9.22 3.39 7.81
CA TYR A 52 8.96 3.77 6.41
C TYR A 52 7.53 3.47 5.88
N TRP A 53 6.60 3.01 6.72
CA TRP A 53 5.15 2.93 6.45
C TRP A 53 4.40 2.63 7.77
N GLU A 54 3.15 2.14 7.67
CA GLU A 54 2.40 1.57 8.79
C GLU A 54 3.03 0.29 9.35
N LYS A 55 2.77 0.01 10.63
CA LYS A 55 3.27 -1.19 11.33
C LYS A 55 2.38 -2.42 11.14
N SER A 56 1.17 -2.22 10.62
CA SER A 56 0.26 -3.32 10.32
C SER A 56 -0.80 -2.93 9.30
N PRO A 57 -1.39 -3.90 8.57
CA PRO A 57 -2.54 -3.68 7.71
C PRO A 57 -3.74 -3.06 8.43
N ALA A 58 -3.85 -3.29 9.76
CA ALA A 58 -4.92 -2.74 10.58
C ALA A 58 -4.92 -1.20 10.64
N LEU A 59 -3.77 -0.57 10.35
CA LEU A 59 -3.58 0.89 10.34
C LEU A 59 -3.61 1.48 8.93
N VAL A 60 -3.94 0.68 7.91
CA VAL A 60 -4.14 1.11 6.54
C VAL A 60 -5.62 1.13 6.22
N THR A 61 -6.14 2.19 5.62
CA THR A 61 -7.46 2.21 4.98
C THR A 61 -7.33 1.75 3.53
N ALA A 62 -8.40 1.16 2.99
CA ALA A 62 -8.46 0.81 1.58
C ALA A 62 -9.81 1.23 1.01
N LYS A 63 -9.77 1.94 -0.11
CA LYS A 63 -10.95 2.42 -0.83
C LYS A 63 -10.94 1.90 -2.26
N TYR A 64 -11.99 1.20 -2.65
CA TYR A 64 -12.18 0.75 -4.03
C TYR A 64 -12.30 1.96 -4.98
N ILE A 65 -11.55 1.95 -6.07
CA ILE A 65 -11.58 3.02 -7.08
C ILE A 65 -11.89 2.55 -8.51
N GLY A 66 -11.91 1.23 -8.76
CA GLY A 66 -12.28 0.69 -10.07
C GLY A 66 -11.72 -0.71 -10.33
N GLU A 67 -11.86 -1.18 -11.56
CA GLU A 67 -11.28 -2.44 -12.03
C GLU A 67 -9.91 -2.20 -12.66
N ALA A 68 -8.97 -3.11 -12.38
CA ALA A 68 -7.67 -3.13 -13.03
C ALA A 68 -7.77 -3.80 -14.40
N ALA A 69 -6.96 -3.35 -15.36
CA ALA A 69 -6.82 -4.03 -16.64
C ALA A 69 -6.28 -5.46 -16.47
N ASP A 70 -6.63 -6.36 -17.39
CA ASP A 70 -6.36 -7.80 -17.28
C ASP A 70 -4.88 -8.19 -17.17
N HIS A 71 -3.96 -7.29 -17.54
CA HIS A 71 -2.52 -7.54 -17.47
C HIS A 71 -1.92 -7.30 -16.08
N TYR A 72 -2.64 -6.64 -15.17
CA TYR A 72 -2.18 -6.39 -13.81
C TYR A 72 -2.46 -7.56 -12.88
N LYS A 73 -1.50 -7.88 -12.02
CA LYS A 73 -1.56 -8.96 -11.04
C LYS A 73 -1.80 -8.44 -9.63
N GLY A 74 -2.28 -9.32 -8.76
CA GLY A 74 -2.49 -9.00 -7.34
C GLY A 74 -1.17 -8.75 -6.63
N GLY A 75 -1.15 -7.72 -5.79
CA GLY A 75 0.05 -7.27 -5.09
C GLY A 75 0.83 -6.17 -5.81
N GLU A 76 0.46 -5.82 -7.04
CA GLU A 76 1.12 -4.73 -7.76
C GLU A 76 0.77 -3.36 -7.17
N VAL A 77 1.79 -2.49 -7.08
CA VAL A 77 1.67 -1.08 -6.71
C VAL A 77 1.83 -0.27 -7.99
N LEU A 78 0.81 0.50 -8.37
CA LEU A 78 0.76 1.22 -9.64
C LEU A 78 1.22 2.67 -9.50
N LEU A 79 0.94 3.28 -8.35
CA LEU A 79 1.29 4.66 -8.06
C LEU A 79 1.52 4.80 -6.57
N VAL A 80 2.53 5.60 -6.21
CA VAL A 80 2.84 5.93 -4.82
C VAL A 80 2.88 7.45 -4.72
N ASP A 81 2.11 7.99 -3.79
CA ASP A 81 2.11 9.42 -3.47
C ASP A 81 3.11 9.70 -2.36
N PHE A 82 4.15 10.45 -2.71
CA PHE A 82 5.17 10.93 -1.79
C PHE A 82 4.92 12.40 -1.50
N LEU A 83 4.77 12.75 -0.22
CA LEU A 83 4.79 14.15 0.21
C LEU A 83 6.18 14.71 -0.04
N ASN A 84 6.27 15.55 -1.07
CA ASN A 84 7.43 16.40 -1.29
C ASN A 84 7.49 17.41 -0.14
N GLY A 85 8.54 17.30 0.68
CA GLY A 85 8.90 18.30 1.68
C GLY A 85 9.49 19.55 1.03
#